data_AF-H8KLQ9-F1
#
_entry.id   AF-H8KLQ9-F1
#
_cell.length_a   1.000
_cell.length_b   1.000
_cell.length_c   1.000
_cell.angle_alpha   90.00
_cell.angle_beta   90.00
_cell.angle_gamma   90.00
#
_symmetry.space_group_name_H-M   'P 1'
#
loop_
_entity.id
_entity.type
_entity.pdbx_description
1 polymer ?
#
loop_
_entity_poly.entity_id
_entity_poly.type
_entity_poly.pdbx_seq_one_letter_code
_entity_poly.pdbx_strand_id
1 'polypeptide(L)'
;MKVINYSDLRENLKSNLDYALEDEVTVKRPKGKGNVVILSEENYTSIMETLHLVSTEANRKHLIESIKQVEEGKVTSISVDDLWK
;
A
#
# COMPACT_ATOMS: atom_id res chain seq x y z
N MET A 1 -7.59 -9.21 6.33
CA MET A 1 -8.14 -8.20 7.24
C MET A 1 -8.71 -8.86 8.50
N LYS A 2 -8.31 -8.38 9.67
CA LYS A 2 -8.81 -8.83 10.99
C LYS A 2 -9.51 -7.68 11.72
N VAL A 3 -10.66 -7.93 12.35
CA VAL A 3 -11.40 -6.90 13.11
C VAL A 3 -11.49 -7.31 14.57
N ILE A 4 -10.93 -6.50 15.47
CA ILE A 4 -10.85 -6.76 16.92
C ILE A 4 -11.39 -5.58 17.72
N ASN A 5 -11.72 -5.81 18.99
CA ASN A 5 -12.03 -4.71 19.91
C ASN A 5 -10.76 -4.19 20.61
N TYR A 6 -10.87 -3.03 21.28
CA TYR A 6 -9.76 -2.43 22.00
C TYR A 6 -9.17 -3.32 23.12
N SER A 7 -10.01 -4.08 23.82
CA SER A 7 -9.56 -4.98 24.88
C SER A 7 -8.74 -6.14 24.31
N ASP A 8 -9.19 -6.76 23.21
CA ASP A 8 -8.46 -7.85 22.55
C ASP A 8 -7.09 -7.39 22.03
N LEU A 9 -7.03 -6.16 21.49
CA LEU A 9 -5.76 -5.56 21.06
C LEU A 9 -4.81 -5.42 22.24
N ARG A 10 -5.30 -4.93 23.39
CA ARG A 10 -4.49 -4.72 24.59
C ARG A 10 -3.97 -6.04 25.16
N GLU A 11 -4.80 -7.08 25.19
CA GLU A 11 -4.43 -8.40 25.73
C GLU A 11 -3.50 -9.17 24.80
N ASN A 12 -3.67 -9.03 23.48
CA ASN A 12 -2.95 -9.82 22.47
C ASN A 12 -2.10 -8.93 21.54
N LEU A 13 -1.48 -7.89 22.07
CA LEU A 13 -0.81 -6.85 21.27
C LEU A 13 0.20 -7.42 20.28
N LYS A 14 1.14 -8.26 20.77
CA LYS A 14 2.18 -8.85 19.93
C LYS A 14 1.61 -9.62 18.73
N SER A 15 0.69 -10.56 18.99
CA SER A 15 0.09 -11.37 17.93
C SER A 15 -0.69 -10.54 16.91
N ASN A 16 -1.36 -9.45 17.34
CA ASN A 16 -2.04 -8.56 16.43
C ASN A 16 -1.08 -7.70 15.60
N LEU A 17 0.06 -7.28 16.17
CA LEU A 17 1.11 -6.59 15.41
C LEU A 17 1.80 -7.52 14.41
N ASP A 18 2.10 -8.76 14.82
CA ASP A 18 2.67 -9.78 13.92
C ASP A 18 1.71 -10.06 12.74
N TYR A 19 0.40 -10.13 12.99
CA TYR A 19 -0.59 -10.24 11.92
C TYR A 19 -0.62 -8.99 11.03
N ALA A 20 -0.46 -7.79 11.60
CA ALA A 20 -0.44 -6.52 10.87
C ALA A 20 0.74 -6.38 9.89
N LEU A 21 1.78 -7.19 10.04
CA LEU A 21 2.87 -7.28 9.07
C LEU A 21 2.42 -7.91 7.75
N GLU A 22 1.52 -8.89 7.81
CA GLU A 22 1.01 -9.62 6.66
C GLU A 22 -0.28 -9.02 6.11
N ASP A 23 -1.18 -8.55 7.00
CA ASP A 23 -2.53 -8.14 6.64
C ASP A 23 -3.15 -7.18 7.68
N GLU A 24 -4.00 -6.28 7.26
CA GLU A 24 -4.48 -5.15 8.07
C GLU A 24 -5.34 -5.57 9.29
N VAL A 25 -5.17 -4.84 10.41
CA VAL A 25 -5.97 -5.02 11.63
C VAL A 25 -6.81 -3.78 11.91
N THR A 26 -8.13 -3.93 11.91
CA THR A 26 -9.07 -2.89 12.33
C THR A 26 -9.46 -3.05 13.79
N VAL A 27 -9.28 -2.00 14.58
CA VAL A 27 -9.54 -1.93 16.01
C VAL A 27 -10.79 -1.08 16.27
N LYS A 28 -11.84 -1.72 16.78
CA LYS A 28 -13.07 -1.05 17.22
C LYS A 28 -12.87 -0.40 18.58
N ARG A 29 -13.05 0.91 18.66
CA ARG A 29 -12.96 1.64 19.94
C ARG A 29 -14.33 1.76 20.61
N PRO A 30 -14.40 1.64 21.95
CA PRO A 30 -15.65 1.80 22.68
C PRO A 30 -16.18 3.24 22.56
N LYS A 31 -17.50 3.39 22.75
CA LYS A 31 -18.21 4.68 22.81
C LYS A 31 -18.10 5.52 21.53
N GLY A 32 -18.08 4.89 20.35
CA GLY A 32 -18.18 5.59 19.07
C GLY A 32 -17.00 6.49 18.72
N LYS A 33 -15.83 6.28 19.33
CA LYS A 33 -14.62 7.10 19.11
C LYS A 33 -13.89 6.83 17.77
N GLY A 34 -14.60 6.28 16.79
CA GLY A 34 -14.04 5.80 15.52
C GLY A 34 -13.24 4.50 15.64
N ASN A 35 -12.92 3.90 14.49
CA ASN A 35 -12.05 2.73 14.40
C ASN A 35 -10.63 3.15 14.00
N VAL A 36 -9.64 2.34 14.36
CA VAL A 36 -8.24 2.53 13.95
C VAL A 36 -7.83 1.35 13.08
N VAL A 37 -7.03 1.58 12.05
CA VAL A 37 -6.41 0.52 11.26
C VAL A 37 -4.91 0.49 11.58
N ILE A 38 -4.38 -0.70 11.83
CA ILE A 38 -2.96 -0.96 12.01
C ILE A 38 -2.47 -1.68 10.75
N LEU A 39 -1.38 -1.17 10.18
CA LEU A 39 -0.72 -1.67 8.98
C LEU A 39 0.78 -1.78 9.27
N SER A 40 1.48 -2.62 8.51
CA SER A 40 2.93 -2.56 8.42
C SER A 40 3.39 -1.21 7.87
N GLU A 41 4.61 -0.81 8.23
CA GLU A 41 5.25 0.38 7.66
C GLU A 41 5.39 0.26 6.14
N GLU A 42 5.72 -0.93 5.64
CA GLU A 42 5.84 -1.23 4.22
C GLU A 42 4.52 -0.99 3.48
N ASN A 43 3.42 -1.54 4.00
CA ASN A 43 2.09 -1.34 3.40
C ASN A 43 1.67 0.13 3.42
N TYR A 44 1.90 0.82 4.55
CA TYR A 44 1.63 2.26 4.63
C TYR A 44 2.43 3.05 3.59
N THR A 45 3.72 2.77 3.47
CA THR A 45 4.62 3.44 2.52
C THR A 45 4.21 3.18 1.09
N SER A 46 3.90 1.93 0.73
CA SER A 46 3.42 1.55 -0.60
C SER A 46 2.12 2.27 -0.98
N ILE A 47 1.18 2.41 -0.04
CA ILE A 47 -0.05 3.19 -0.25
C ILE A 47 0.29 4.66 -0.50
N MET A 48 1.15 5.26 0.33
CA MET A 48 1.51 6.67 0.20
C MET A 48 2.25 6.96 -1.11
N GLU A 49 3.14 6.06 -1.54
CA GLU A 49 3.82 6.14 -2.83
C GLU A 49 2.83 6.03 -3.98
N THR A 50 1.91 5.06 -3.94
CA THR A 50 0.87 4.91 -4.96
C THR A 50 0.03 6.19 -5.06
N LEU A 51 -0.42 6.74 -3.93
CA LEU A 51 -1.17 8.00 -3.88
C LEU A 51 -0.36 9.17 -4.47
N HIS A 52 0.94 9.22 -4.19
CA HIS A 52 1.84 10.22 -4.76
C HIS A 52 1.94 10.08 -6.29
N LEU A 53 2.20 8.87 -6.80
CA LEU A 53 2.31 8.59 -8.22
C LEU A 53 1.02 8.94 -8.97
N VAL A 54 -0.15 8.63 -8.41
CA VAL A 54 -1.43 8.92 -9.08
C VAL A 54 -1.98 10.32 -8.79
N SER A 55 -1.26 11.16 -8.03
CA SER A 55 -1.76 12.46 -7.55
C SER A 55 -2.15 13.44 -8.66
N THR A 56 -1.54 13.34 -9.85
CA THR A 56 -1.87 14.18 -11.00
C THR A 56 -2.51 13.37 -12.13
N GLU A 57 -3.47 13.97 -12.84
CA GLU A 57 -4.13 13.32 -13.97
C GLU A 57 -3.14 12.97 -15.09
N ALA A 58 -2.20 13.88 -15.37
CA ALA A 58 -1.16 13.67 -16.38
C ALA A 58 -0.29 12.44 -16.07
N ASN A 59 0.26 12.35 -14.85
CA ASN A 59 1.11 11.22 -14.48
C ASN A 59 0.31 9.92 -14.39
N ARG A 60 -0.92 9.96 -13.87
CA ARG A 60 -1.81 8.80 -13.82
C ARG A 60 -2.10 8.23 -15.22
N LYS A 61 -2.45 9.09 -16.19
CA LYS A 61 -2.68 8.65 -17.58
C LYS A 61 -1.43 8.03 -18.17
N HIS A 62 -0.28 8.66 -17.98
CA HIS A 62 0.99 8.16 -18.47
C HIS A 62 1.33 6.79 -17.89
N LEU A 63 1.19 6.60 -16.57
CA LEU A 63 1.44 5.31 -15.91
C LEU A 63 0.51 4.21 -16.42
N ILE A 64 -0.79 4.49 -16.54
CA ILE A 64 -1.77 3.52 -17.06
C ILE A 64 -1.43 3.12 -18.50
N GLU A 65 -1.06 4.08 -19.35
CA GLU A 65 -0.65 3.81 -20.71
C GLU A 65 0.64 2.96 -20.77
N SER A 66 1.65 3.31 -19.98
CA SER A 66 2.91 2.59 -19.91
C SER A 66 2.72 1.13 -19.45
N ILE A 67 1.88 0.89 -18.43
CA ILE A 67 1.53 -0.47 -17.98
C ILE A 67 0.89 -1.26 -19.11
N LYS A 68 -0.08 -0.66 -19.82
CA LYS A 68 -0.74 -1.30 -20.97
C LYS A 68 0.24 -1.63 -22.09
N GLN A 69 1.17 -0.73 -22.40
CA GLN A 69 2.21 -0.98 -23.41
C GLN A 69 3.09 -2.18 -23.03
N VAL A 70 3.46 -2.28 -21.75
CA VAL A 70 4.23 -3.43 -21.23
C VAL A 70 3.45 -4.74 -21.36
N GLU A 71 2.18 -4.76 -20.96
CA GLU A 71 1.30 -5.94 -21.06
C GLU A 71 1.08 -6.38 -22.52
N GLU A 72 1.02 -5.42 -23.45
CA GLU A 72 0.89 -5.68 -24.89
C GLU A 72 2.24 -6.00 -25.58
N GLY A 73 3.35 -6.04 -24.84
CA GLY A 73 4.70 -6.28 -25.38
C GLY A 73 5.25 -5.13 -26.24
N LYS A 74 4.64 -3.95 -26.19
CA LYS A 74 5.07 -2.73 -26.90
C LYS A 74 6.20 -2.01 -26.15
N VAL A 75 7.29 -2.73 -25.90
CA VAL A 75 8.45 -2.24 -25.15
C VAL A 75 9.70 -2.24 -26.02
N THR A 76 10.57 -1.26 -25.80
CA THR A 76 11.89 -1.22 -26.42
C THR A 76 12.92 -1.56 -25.35
N SER A 77 13.74 -2.59 -25.60
CA SER A 77 14.88 -2.90 -24.73
C SER A 77 16.02 -1.93 -25.05
N ILE A 78 16.50 -1.24 -24.02
CA ILE A 78 17.62 -0.30 -24.11
C ILE A 78 18.65 -0.73 -23.06
N SER A 79 19.92 -0.83 -23.45
CA SER A 79 21.00 -1.07 -22.49
C SER A 79 21.20 0.17 -21.62
N VAL A 80 21.45 -0.01 -20.32
CA VAL A 80 21.74 1.10 -19.40
C VAL A 80 23.01 1.85 -19.84
N ASP A 81 23.96 1.14 -20.46
CA ASP A 81 25.20 1.72 -21.00
C ASP A 81 24.95 2.69 -22.19
N ASP A 82 23.79 2.60 -22.82
CA ASP A 82 23.40 3.44 -23.96
C ASP A 82 22.56 4.66 -23.54
N LEU A 83 22.14 4.77 -22.27
CA LEU A 83 21.34 5.90 -21.76
C LEU A 83 22.17 7.16 -21.45
N TRP A 84 23.50 7.03 -21.36
CA TRP A 84 24.41 8.09 -20.91
C TRP A 84 25.46 8.53 -21.96
N LYS A 85 25.25 8.19 -23.23
CA LYS A 85 26.03 8.73 -24.37
C LYS A 85 25.35 9.96 -24.95
#